data_AF-A0A0U3PCW2-F1
#
_entry.id   AF-A0A0U3PCW2-F1
#
_cell.length_a   1.000
_cell.length_b   1.000
_cell.length_c   1.000
_cell.angle_alpha   90.00
_cell.angle_beta   90.00
_cell.angle_gamma   90.00
#
_symmetry.space_group_name_H-M   'P 1'
#
loop_
_entity.id
_entity.type
_entity.pdbx_description
1 polymer ?
#
loop_
_entity_poly.entity_id
_entity_poly.type
_entity_poly.pdbx_seq_one_letter_code
_entity_poly.pdbx_strand_id
1 'polypeptide(L)'
;MTKIHFISATGIETVIDARDGDSVMHAAILNDVEGILAECGGSMMCATCHCYVDPAWQDRVTPPSEPEAGMLASAASAVRATSRLSCQITVGPELEGLVIHLPEAQL
;
A
#
# COMPACT_ATOMS: atom_id res chain seq x y z
N MET A 1 7.23 -13.88 8.12
CA MET A 1 7.92 -12.65 7.67
C MET A 1 7.97 -12.76 6.18
N THR A 2 7.48 -11.75 5.49
CA THR A 2 7.27 -11.71 4.04
C THR A 2 7.94 -10.46 3.51
N LYS A 3 8.77 -10.59 2.47
CA LYS A 3 9.45 -9.43 1.89
C LYS A 3 8.49 -8.58 1.07
N ILE A 4 8.59 -7.27 1.24
CA ILE A 4 7.82 -6.29 0.45
C ILE A 4 8.77 -5.21 -0.06
N HIS A 5 8.62 -4.89 -1.33
CA HIS A 5 9.39 -3.89 -2.06
C HIS A 5 8.53 -2.65 -2.25
N PHE A 6 8.99 -1.52 -1.70
CA PHE A 6 8.37 -0.21 -1.91
C PHE A 6 9.22 0.59 -2.88
N ILE A 7 8.61 1.05 -3.97
CA ILE A 7 9.26 1.88 -4.98
C ILE A 7 8.66 3.28 -4.86
N SER A 8 9.47 4.26 -4.47
CA SER A 8 9.04 5.65 -4.40
C SER A 8 8.73 6.22 -5.79
N ALA A 9 8.05 7.37 -5.84
CA ALA A 9 7.80 8.05 -7.12
C ALA A 9 9.09 8.46 -7.87
N THR A 10 10.23 8.56 -7.17
CA THR A 10 11.55 8.82 -7.77
C THR A 10 12.29 7.55 -8.19
N GLY A 11 11.70 6.37 -7.96
CA GLY A 11 12.27 5.07 -8.29
C GLY A 11 13.23 4.50 -7.24
N ILE A 12 13.32 5.12 -6.06
CA ILE A 12 14.12 4.58 -4.96
C ILE A 12 13.38 3.40 -4.35
N GLU A 13 14.07 2.28 -4.24
CA GLU A 13 13.54 1.05 -3.68
C GLU A 13 13.91 0.90 -2.20
N THR A 14 12.91 0.60 -1.38
CA THR A 14 13.05 0.20 0.02
C THR A 14 12.47 -1.20 0.20
N VAL A 15 13.27 -2.13 0.68
CA VAL A 15 12.84 -3.51 0.93
C VAL A 15 12.74 -3.75 2.43
N ILE A 16 11.62 -4.31 2.86
CA ILE A 16 11.35 -4.60 4.27
C ILE A 16 10.99 -6.07 4.47
N ASP A 17 11.26 -6.59 5.66
CA ASP A 17 10.70 -7.85 6.13
C ASP A 17 9.42 -7.55 6.94
N ALA A 18 8.26 -7.75 6.33
CA ALA A 18 6.96 -7.50 6.95
C ALA A 18 6.49 -8.71 7.76
N ARG A 19 5.82 -8.49 8.89
CA ARG A 19 5.21 -9.57 9.66
C ARG A 19 3.89 -10.00 9.03
N ASP A 20 3.71 -11.30 8.85
CA ASP A 20 2.47 -11.87 8.31
C ASP A 20 1.31 -11.58 9.27
N GLY A 21 0.17 -11.17 8.72
CA GLY A 21 -1.01 -10.70 9.44
C GLY A 21 -1.06 -9.19 9.67
N ASP A 22 0.07 -8.47 9.56
CA ASP A 22 0.04 -7.00 9.55
C ASP A 22 -0.57 -6.49 8.23
N SER A 23 -0.96 -5.22 8.18
CA SER A 23 -1.26 -4.58 6.90
C SER A 23 0.02 -4.11 6.23
N VAL A 24 0.02 -4.00 4.90
CA VAL A 24 1.16 -3.44 4.14
C VAL A 24 1.49 -2.03 4.65
N MET A 25 0.48 -1.23 4.98
CA MET A 25 0.67 0.09 5.61
C MET A 25 1.38 -0.01 6.96
N HIS A 26 0.91 -0.86 7.88
CA HIS A 26 1.53 -0.98 9.20
C HIS A 26 2.98 -1.46 9.09
N ALA A 27 3.25 -2.43 8.21
CA ALA A 27 4.59 -2.89 7.94
C ALA A 27 5.48 -1.75 7.40
N ALA A 28 4.97 -0.91 6.51
CA ALA A 28 5.67 0.25 5.98
C ALA A 28 6.03 1.27 7.07
N ILE A 29 5.06 1.64 7.92
CA ILE A 29 5.26 2.59 9.02
C ILE A 29 6.27 2.05 10.05
N LEU A 30 6.20 0.77 10.41
CA LEU A 30 7.11 0.14 11.37
C LEU A 30 8.56 0.02 10.86
N ASN A 31 8.76 0.15 9.56
CA ASN A 31 10.06 0.07 8.91
C ASN A 31 10.48 1.42 8.28
N ASP A 32 9.87 2.53 8.72
CA ASP A 32 10.21 3.89 8.30
C ASP A 32 10.20 4.10 6.76
N VAL A 33 9.27 3.43 6.06
CA VAL A 33 9.08 3.64 4.62
C VAL A 33 8.44 5.02 4.39
N GLU A 34 9.19 5.90 3.73
CA GLU A 34 8.68 7.22 3.33
C GLU A 34 7.53 7.12 2.31
N GLY A 35 6.66 8.13 2.27
CA GLY A 35 5.58 8.23 1.28
C GLY A 35 4.25 7.57 1.67
N ILE A 36 4.15 7.03 2.89
CA ILE A 36 2.90 6.59 3.53
C ILE A 36 2.72 7.37 4.82
N LEU A 37 1.63 8.12 4.96
CA LEU A 37 1.36 8.93 6.17
C LEU A 37 0.45 8.22 7.18
N ALA A 38 -0.53 7.46 6.67
CA ALA A 38 -1.44 6.65 7.47
C ALA A 38 -2.21 7.42 8.57
N GLU A 39 -2.74 8.60 8.27
CA GLU A 39 -3.33 9.51 9.25
C GLU A 39 -4.45 8.90 10.12
N CYS A 40 -5.28 8.02 9.56
CA CYS A 40 -6.35 7.36 10.32
C CYS A 40 -5.94 6.05 11.02
N GLY A 41 -4.65 5.69 10.99
CA GLY A 41 -4.12 4.46 11.60
C GLY A 41 -4.69 3.16 11.00
N GLY A 42 -5.14 3.19 9.74
CA GLY A 42 -5.67 2.02 9.04
C GLY A 42 -7.18 1.78 9.19
N SER A 43 -7.92 2.76 9.69
CA SER A 43 -9.39 2.69 9.88
C SER A 43 -10.21 2.86 8.58
N MET A 44 -9.57 2.93 7.41
CA MET A 44 -10.22 3.24 6.12
C MET A 44 -11.00 4.58 6.13
N MET A 45 -10.52 5.56 6.89
CA MET A 45 -11.14 6.89 7.04
C MET A 45 -10.33 8.04 6.41
N CYS A 46 -9.20 7.71 5.79
CA CYS A 46 -8.38 8.65 5.02
C CYS A 46 -7.86 7.96 3.75
N ALA A 47 -7.26 8.74 2.84
CA ALA A 47 -6.62 8.22 1.64
C ALA A 47 -5.08 8.25 1.69
N THR A 48 -4.47 8.61 2.83
CA THR A 48 -3.03 8.90 2.94
C THR A 48 -2.12 7.67 3.09
N CYS A 49 -2.65 6.48 2.78
CA CYS A 49 -1.89 5.24 2.60
C CYS A 49 -2.10 4.68 1.18
N HIS A 50 -2.53 5.54 0.25
CA HIS A 50 -2.73 5.20 -1.15
C HIS A 50 -1.43 4.70 -1.76
N CYS A 51 -1.50 3.57 -2.45
CA CYS A 51 -0.40 3.00 -3.21
C CYS A 51 -0.90 2.39 -4.51
N TYR A 52 0.02 2.01 -5.40
CA TYR A 52 -0.28 1.21 -6.57
C TYR A 52 0.35 -0.17 -6.41
N VAL A 53 -0.47 -1.21 -6.43
CA VAL A 53 0.01 -2.59 -6.48
C VAL A 53 0.60 -2.85 -7.87
N ASP A 54 1.80 -3.42 -7.94
CA ASP A 54 2.39 -3.73 -9.23
C ASP A 54 1.47 -4.70 -10.03
N PRO A 55 1.27 -4.48 -11.34
CA PRO A 55 0.36 -5.31 -12.14
C PRO A 55 0.61 -6.81 -12.04
N ALA A 56 1.85 -7.25 -11.85
CA ALA A 56 2.20 -8.67 -11.69
C ALA A 56 1.60 -9.32 -10.43
N TRP A 57 1.09 -8.51 -9.50
CA TRP A 57 0.58 -8.94 -8.19
C TRP A 57 -0.94 -8.79 -8.05
N GLN A 58 -1.63 -8.20 -9.04
CA GLN A 58 -3.07 -7.93 -8.93
C GLN A 58 -3.90 -9.20 -8.69
N ASP A 59 -3.52 -10.34 -9.27
CA ASP A 59 -4.26 -11.60 -9.08
C ASP A 59 -4.07 -12.21 -7.68
N ARG A 60 -3.07 -11.74 -6.93
CA ARG A 60 -2.75 -12.21 -5.57
C ARG A 60 -3.23 -11.27 -4.48
N VAL A 61 -3.55 -10.03 -4.84
CA VAL A 61 -4.04 -9.01 -3.92
C VAL A 61 -5.54 -8.87 -4.14
N THR A 62 -6.34 -9.08 -3.08
CA THR A 62 -7.80 -8.92 -3.14
C THR A 62 -8.17 -7.56 -3.75
N PRO A 63 -9.13 -7.47 -4.68
CA PRO A 63 -9.55 -6.18 -5.23
C PRO A 63 -10.06 -5.23 -4.13
N PRO A 64 -10.04 -3.90 -4.37
CA PRO A 64 -10.55 -2.97 -3.38
C PRO A 64 -12.04 -3.21 -3.13
N SER A 65 -12.44 -3.08 -1.87
CA SER A 65 -13.87 -3.07 -1.53
C SER A 65 -14.56 -1.80 -2.04
N GLU A 66 -15.88 -1.79 -2.14
CA GLU A 66 -16.63 -0.59 -2.55
C GLU A 66 -16.39 0.61 -1.61
N PRO A 67 -16.39 0.46 -0.26
CA PRO A 67 -16.00 1.55 0.63
C PRO A 67 -14.56 2.04 0.41
N GLU A 68 -13.63 1.11 0.17
CA GLU A 68 -12.23 1.46 -0.13
C GLU A 68 -12.13 2.26 -1.43
N ALA A 69 -12.84 1.86 -2.48
CA ALA A 69 -12.88 2.58 -3.75
C ALA A 69 -13.48 3.98 -3.59
N GLY A 70 -14.51 4.13 -2.77
CA GLY A 70 -15.07 5.44 -2.41
C GLY A 70 -14.05 6.33 -1.69
N MET A 71 -13.27 5.78 -0.76
CA MET A 71 -12.22 6.52 -0.06
C MET A 71 -11.05 6.90 -0.99
N LEU A 72 -10.65 6.00 -1.90
CA LEU A 72 -9.61 6.26 -2.89
C LEU A 72 -9.94 7.46 -3.79
N ALA A 73 -11.23 7.75 -4.04
CA ALA A 73 -11.63 8.94 -4.80
C ALA A 73 -11.20 10.27 -4.14
N SER A 74 -10.81 10.23 -2.86
CA SER A 74 -10.30 11.38 -2.11
C SER A 74 -8.76 11.42 -2.02
N ALA A 75 -8.05 10.52 -2.72
CA ALA A 75 -6.59 10.52 -2.75
C ALA A 75 -6.05 11.78 -3.43
N ALA A 76 -4.95 12.31 -2.91
CA ALA A 76 -4.28 13.50 -3.47
C ALA A 76 -3.67 13.21 -4.85
N SER A 77 -3.13 12.01 -5.03
CA SER A 77 -2.54 11.54 -6.29
C SER A 77 -3.55 10.78 -7.16
N ALA A 78 -3.26 10.70 -8.46
CA ALA A 78 -4.14 10.08 -9.44
C ALA A 78 -4.51 8.62 -9.10
N VAL A 79 -5.80 8.31 -9.09
CA VAL A 79 -6.30 6.94 -8.88
C VAL A 79 -6.17 6.13 -10.17
N ARG A 80 -5.64 4.90 -10.06
CA ARG A 80 -5.41 3.95 -11.17
C ARG A 80 -6.15 2.65 -10.89
N ALA A 81 -6.25 1.77 -11.88
CA ALA A 81 -6.83 0.43 -11.70
C ALA A 81 -6.09 -0.40 -10.63
N THR A 82 -4.79 -0.16 -10.45
CA THR A 82 -3.94 -0.78 -9.44
C THR A 82 -3.95 -0.06 -8.09
N SER A 83 -4.70 1.03 -7.95
CA SER A 83 -4.76 1.78 -6.69
C SER A 83 -5.39 0.96 -5.58
N ARG A 84 -4.75 0.99 -4.42
CA ARG A 84 -5.25 0.40 -3.17
C ARG A 84 -4.94 1.32 -2.00
N LEU A 85 -5.67 1.17 -0.91
CA LEU A 85 -5.24 1.64 0.40
C LEU A 85 -4.40 0.53 1.02
N SER A 86 -3.11 0.76 1.20
CA SER A 86 -2.18 -0.28 1.70
C SER A 86 -2.55 -0.79 3.11
N CYS A 87 -3.36 -0.05 3.88
CA CYS A 87 -3.89 -0.55 5.16
C CYS A 87 -4.94 -1.65 5.01
N GLN A 88 -5.49 -1.84 3.81
CA GLN A 88 -6.50 -2.85 3.46
C GLN A 88 -5.90 -4.05 2.72
N ILE A 89 -4.56 -4.14 2.67
CA ILE A 89 -3.84 -5.29 2.15
C ILE A 89 -3.18 -5.97 3.34
N THR A 90 -3.60 -7.19 3.65
CA THR A 90 -2.99 -8.01 4.71
C THR A 90 -1.77 -8.74 4.15
N VAL A 91 -0.66 -8.68 4.87
CA VAL A 91 0.57 -9.38 4.54
C VAL A 91 0.39 -10.88 4.79
N GLY A 92 0.74 -11.70 3.82
CA GLY A 92 0.75 -13.16 3.92
C GLY A 92 1.85 -13.76 3.04
N PRO A 93 2.24 -15.02 3.27
CA PRO A 93 3.31 -15.70 2.53
C PRO A 93 3.10 -15.72 1.00
N GLU A 94 1.86 -15.65 0.54
CA GLU A 94 1.48 -15.54 -0.88
C GLU A 94 1.93 -14.23 -1.54
N LEU A 95 2.27 -13.22 -0.72
CA LEU A 95 2.77 -11.91 -1.11
C LEU A 95 4.30 -11.79 -1.00
N GLU A 96 5.04 -12.90 -0.89
CA GLU A 96 6.51 -12.88 -0.81
C GLU A 96 7.14 -12.22 -2.05
N GLY A 97 7.74 -11.05 -1.85
CA GLY A 97 8.31 -10.22 -2.91
C GLY A 97 7.32 -9.22 -3.52
N LEU A 98 6.17 -8.96 -2.87
CA LEU A 98 5.17 -7.98 -3.32
C LEU A 98 5.81 -6.64 -3.63
N VAL A 99 5.47 -6.08 -4.79
CA VAL A 99 5.94 -4.76 -5.22
C VAL A 99 4.82 -3.74 -5.09
N ILE A 100 5.09 -2.68 -4.32
CA ILE A 100 4.22 -1.54 -4.09
C ILE A 100 4.89 -0.29 -4.64
N HIS A 101 4.22 0.42 -5.53
CA HIS A 101 4.66 1.73 -6.01
C HIS A 101 3.94 2.82 -5.22
N LEU A 102 4.70 3.81 -4.76
CA LEU A 102 4.16 4.94 -4.00
C LEU A 102 3.85 6.13 -4.91
N PRO A 103 2.75 6.85 -4.66
CA PRO A 103 2.44 8.07 -5.37
C PRO A 103 3.42 9.21 -5.03
N GLU A 104 3.39 10.28 -5.82
CA GLU A 104 4.23 11.47 -5.59
C GLU A 104 3.88 12.20 -4.29
N ALA A 105 2.60 12.17 -3.89
CA ALA A 105 2.12 12.81 -2.67
C ALA A 105 0.87 12.10 -2.11
N GLN A 106 0.71 12.18 -0.78
CA GLN A 106 -0.47 11.72 -0.05
C GLN A 106 -1.40 12.88 0.34
N LEU A 107 -0.93 14.13 0.27
CA LEU A 107 -1.61 15.38 0.59
C LEU A 107 -1.17 16.49 -0.37
#